data_AF-B9KZB9-F1
#
_entry.id   AF-B9KZB9-F1
#
_cell.length_a   1.000
_cell.length_b   1.000
_cell.length_c   1.000
_cell.angle_alpha   90.00
_cell.angle_beta   90.00
_cell.angle_gamma   90.00
#
_symmetry.space_group_name_H-M   'P 1'
#
loop_
_entity.id
_entity.type
_entity.pdbx_description
1 polymer ?
#
loop_
_entity_poly.entity_id
_entity_poly.type
_entity_poly.pdbx_seq_one_letter_code
_entity_poly.pdbx_strand_id
1 'polypeptide(L)'
;MRSVKSAPSRSLREPAPAGVIDTIGTAFTILNHRPYLALMVVALDLLLWLGPRISVNEIGRAVNQMLSRPEFAGQSPAPVPMLSAEFDAVVILASLIPSLVAALGPDNIALPYQPLVLQPMLAASIGVVFALFLASIGLGMSYWTILAYVVRGERLRRAQLFRSTLRNTLVMLAYLGLLALAAVGLSFLAGFTVFGATLLGLGDIVLVLFTIATAVLAILFYIGTFFVEDAIVLSGAGPFRAVIYSLGICRIAFWPTMRFIAASLVVQLGLPLALRVFTQNAAAVPFALVSHSYVATGLVLASLLFYRERIVLVLRQGANAKREEESRR
;
A
#
# COMPACT_ATOMS: atom_id res chain seq x y z
N MET A 1 67.03 -5.40 -14.29
CA MET A 1 65.80 -5.44 -13.47
C MET A 1 65.02 -4.15 -13.67
N ARG A 2 63.97 -4.16 -14.51
CA ARG A 2 63.07 -3.01 -14.69
C ARG A 2 62.00 -3.05 -13.61
N SER A 3 62.00 -2.03 -12.75
CA SER A 3 60.98 -1.79 -11.75
C SER A 3 59.61 -1.66 -12.41
N VAL A 4 58.74 -2.65 -12.18
CA VAL A 4 57.33 -2.60 -12.57
C VAL A 4 56.63 -1.67 -11.59
N LYS A 5 56.42 -0.42 -12.03
CA LYS A 5 55.56 0.55 -11.34
C LYS A 5 54.16 -0.06 -11.24
N SER A 6 53.76 -0.47 -10.05
CA SER A 6 52.40 -0.88 -9.74
C SER A 6 51.45 0.27 -10.09
N ALA A 7 50.53 0.02 -11.03
CA ALA A 7 49.46 0.95 -11.31
C ALA A 7 48.61 1.11 -10.04
N PRO A 8 48.22 2.34 -9.66
CA PRO A 8 47.32 2.54 -8.54
C PRO A 8 46.01 1.81 -8.84
N SER A 9 45.61 0.91 -7.94
CA SER A 9 44.31 0.26 -7.96
C SER A 9 43.24 1.35 -7.94
N ARG A 10 42.64 1.60 -9.10
CA ARG A 10 41.50 2.50 -9.24
C ARG A 10 40.42 1.91 -8.35
N SER A 11 40.17 2.52 -7.19
CA SER A 11 39.05 2.13 -6.34
C SER A 11 37.81 2.22 -7.23
N LEU A 12 37.21 1.07 -7.53
CA LEU A 12 35.91 1.00 -8.15
C LEU A 12 34.99 1.70 -7.16
N ARG A 13 34.77 3.01 -7.34
CA ARG A 13 33.75 3.76 -6.60
C ARG A 13 32.47 3.01 -6.90
N GLU A 14 31.98 2.27 -5.90
CA GLU A 14 30.69 1.61 -6.01
C GLU A 14 29.69 2.68 -6.43
N PRO A 15 28.87 2.42 -7.47
CA PRO A 15 27.96 3.41 -7.98
C PRO A 15 27.06 3.88 -6.83
N ALA A 16 27.02 5.21 -6.62
CA ALA A 16 26.11 5.79 -5.67
C ALA A 16 24.66 5.38 -6.03
N PRO A 17 23.78 5.15 -5.03
CA PRO A 17 22.38 4.82 -5.30
C PRO A 17 21.76 5.87 -6.23
N ALA A 18 20.92 5.44 -7.17
CA ALA A 18 20.36 6.34 -8.17
C ALA A 18 19.49 7.42 -7.50
N GLY A 19 19.47 8.61 -8.11
CA GLY A 19 18.59 9.68 -7.66
C GLY A 19 17.11 9.31 -7.87
N VAL A 20 16.21 9.98 -7.15
CA VAL A 20 14.75 9.75 -7.26
C VAL A 20 14.26 9.86 -8.71
N ILE A 21 14.74 10.89 -9.43
CA ILE A 21 14.37 11.12 -10.84
C ILE A 21 14.89 10.00 -11.73
N ASP A 22 16.13 9.56 -11.53
CA ASP A 22 16.74 8.47 -12.30
C ASP A 22 16.01 7.14 -12.06
N THR A 23 15.64 6.85 -10.82
CA THR A 23 14.87 5.65 -10.47
C THR A 23 13.51 5.65 -11.18
N ILE A 24 12.79 6.77 -11.15
CA ILE A 24 11.49 6.91 -11.83
C ILE A 24 11.67 6.78 -13.35
N GLY A 25 12.64 7.48 -13.94
CA GLY A 25 12.92 7.39 -15.38
C GLY A 25 13.31 5.98 -15.82
N THR A 26 14.09 5.26 -15.01
CA THR A 26 14.45 3.86 -15.26
C THR A 26 13.22 2.95 -15.18
N ALA A 27 12.35 3.16 -14.20
CA ALA A 27 11.11 2.40 -14.06
C ALA A 27 10.19 2.55 -15.28
N PHE A 28 10.00 3.77 -15.77
CA PHE A 28 9.23 4.02 -16.99
C PHE A 28 9.93 3.47 -18.24
N THR A 29 11.26 3.46 -18.27
CA THR A 29 12.01 2.79 -19.36
C THR A 29 11.71 1.29 -19.36
N ILE A 30 11.71 0.62 -18.20
CA ILE A 30 11.33 -0.80 -18.10
C ILE A 30 9.89 -1.01 -18.56
N LEU A 31 8.96 -0.14 -18.13
CA LEU A 31 7.55 -0.23 -18.49
C LEU A 31 7.32 -0.03 -19.99
N ASN A 32 8.01 0.91 -20.63
CA ASN A 32 7.94 1.15 -22.08
C ASN A 32 8.34 -0.07 -22.90
N HIS A 33 9.30 -0.87 -22.44
CA HIS A 33 9.70 -2.11 -23.09
C HIS A 33 8.75 -3.28 -22.79
N ARG A 34 7.88 -3.15 -21.77
CA ARG A 34 6.98 -4.20 -21.28
C ARG A 34 5.61 -3.61 -20.89
N PRO A 35 4.88 -2.99 -21.84
CA PRO A 35 3.62 -2.31 -21.52
C PRO A 35 2.55 -3.28 -21.01
N TYR A 36 2.68 -4.57 -21.33
CA TYR A 36 1.79 -5.62 -20.84
C TYR A 36 1.74 -5.73 -19.31
N LEU A 37 2.72 -5.17 -18.57
CA LEU A 37 2.71 -5.15 -17.10
C LEU A 37 1.56 -4.29 -16.53
N ALA A 38 1.12 -3.25 -17.26
CA ALA A 38 0.00 -2.42 -16.85
C ALA A 38 -1.36 -3.08 -17.13
N LEU A 39 -1.43 -4.10 -18.01
CA LEU A 39 -2.69 -4.74 -18.40
C LEU A 39 -3.44 -5.35 -17.22
N MET A 40 -2.73 -5.82 -16.19
CA MET A 40 -3.36 -6.37 -15.00
C MET A 40 -4.15 -5.30 -14.23
N VAL A 41 -3.59 -4.09 -14.11
CA VAL A 41 -4.26 -2.94 -13.49
C VAL A 41 -5.42 -2.47 -14.37
N VAL A 42 -5.23 -2.39 -15.70
CA VAL A 42 -6.31 -2.07 -16.64
C VAL A 42 -7.45 -3.07 -16.52
N ALA A 43 -7.16 -4.37 -16.45
CA ALA A 43 -8.18 -5.42 -16.35
C ALA A 43 -8.95 -5.31 -15.03
N LEU A 44 -8.27 -5.01 -13.92
CA LEU A 44 -8.92 -4.75 -12.64
C LEU A 44 -9.81 -3.51 -12.71
N ASP A 45 -9.31 -2.40 -13.24
CA ASP A 45 -10.09 -1.17 -13.40
C ASP A 45 -11.31 -1.38 -14.31
N LEU A 46 -11.17 -2.13 -15.41
CA LEU A 46 -12.29 -2.52 -16.26
C LEU A 46 -13.29 -3.42 -15.53
N LEU A 47 -12.82 -4.36 -14.71
CA LEU A 47 -13.69 -5.19 -13.86
C LEU A 47 -14.45 -4.33 -12.86
N LEU A 48 -13.81 -3.34 -12.23
CA LEU A 48 -14.47 -2.44 -11.29
C LEU A 48 -15.43 -1.45 -11.96
N TRP A 49 -15.11 -1.02 -13.19
CA TRP A 49 -15.95 -0.11 -13.96
C TRP A 49 -17.16 -0.80 -14.59
N LEU A 50 -16.96 -1.98 -15.19
CA LEU A 50 -17.99 -2.73 -15.92
C LEU A 50 -18.65 -3.86 -15.09
N GLY A 51 -18.13 -4.13 -13.90
CA GLY A 51 -18.58 -5.25 -13.07
C GLY A 51 -19.93 -5.01 -12.39
N PRO A 52 -20.50 -6.07 -11.80
CA PRO A 52 -21.62 -5.93 -10.89
C PRO A 52 -21.18 -5.16 -9.64
N ARG A 53 -22.08 -4.36 -9.08
CA ARG A 53 -21.85 -3.65 -7.82
C ARG A 53 -22.40 -4.48 -6.67
N ILE A 54 -21.67 -4.57 -5.57
CA ILE A 54 -22.14 -5.30 -4.38
C ILE A 54 -22.28 -4.30 -3.25
N SER A 55 -23.52 -3.92 -2.97
CA SER A 55 -23.83 -3.00 -1.88
C SER A 55 -23.87 -3.76 -0.55
N VAL A 56 -23.09 -3.31 0.42
CA VAL A 56 -23.06 -3.88 1.78
C VAL A 56 -23.66 -2.94 2.82
N ASN A 57 -24.68 -2.17 2.42
CA ASN A 57 -25.37 -1.17 3.24
C ASN A 57 -25.95 -1.75 4.54
N GLU A 58 -26.26 -3.04 4.58
CA GLU A 58 -26.73 -3.74 5.78
C GLU A 58 -25.69 -3.70 6.92
N ILE A 59 -24.39 -3.79 6.60
CA ILE A 59 -23.32 -3.70 7.61
C ILE A 59 -23.31 -2.29 8.20
N GLY A 60 -23.38 -1.27 7.34
CA GLY A 60 -23.45 0.13 7.75
C GLY A 60 -24.66 0.42 8.64
N ARG A 61 -25.85 -0.09 8.25
CA ARG A 61 -27.07 0.01 9.07
C ARG A 61 -26.93 -0.67 10.42
N ALA A 62 -26.38 -1.89 10.47
CA ALA A 62 -26.17 -2.61 11.72
C ALA A 62 -25.21 -1.87 12.66
N VAL A 63 -24.12 -1.33 12.13
CA VAL A 63 -23.15 -0.52 12.91
C VAL A 63 -23.81 0.77 13.41
N ASN A 64 -24.52 1.51 12.55
CA ASN A 64 -25.23 2.72 12.95
C ASN A 64 -26.29 2.45 14.01
N GLN A 65 -27.04 1.34 13.91
CA GLN A 65 -28.01 0.92 14.91
C GLN A 65 -27.33 0.58 16.25
N MET A 66 -26.14 -0.02 16.22
CA MET A 66 -25.35 -0.31 17.42
C MET A 66 -24.84 0.98 18.09
N LEU A 67 -24.33 1.92 17.30
CA LEU A 67 -23.83 3.23 17.77
C LEU A 67 -24.95 4.14 18.28
N SER A 68 -26.17 3.99 17.76
CA SER A 68 -27.33 4.78 18.19
C SER A 68 -27.94 4.31 19.52
N ARG A 69 -27.41 3.26 20.15
CA ARG A 69 -27.92 2.78 21.44
C ARG A 69 -27.63 3.80 22.54
N PRO A 70 -28.54 4.00 23.53
CA PRO A 70 -28.40 4.99 24.60
C PRO A 70 -27.10 4.85 25.39
N GLU A 71 -26.59 3.62 25.52
CA GLU A 71 -25.32 3.26 26.17
C GLU A 71 -24.10 3.94 25.51
N PHE A 72 -24.20 4.28 24.22
CA PHE A 72 -23.18 4.97 23.45
C PHE A 72 -23.57 6.43 23.10
N ALA A 73 -24.78 6.88 23.46
CA ALA A 73 -25.34 8.16 23.06
C ALA A 73 -24.78 9.39 23.82
N GLY A 74 -24.08 9.18 24.94
CA GLY A 74 -23.47 10.25 25.74
C GLY A 74 -22.21 10.89 25.12
N GLN A 75 -21.62 10.25 24.11
CA GLN A 75 -20.56 10.80 23.29
C GLN A 75 -21.11 10.80 21.88
N SER A 76 -21.79 11.87 21.43
CA SER A 76 -22.30 11.92 20.06
C SER A 76 -21.17 11.63 19.08
N PRO A 77 -21.05 10.41 18.52
CA PRO A 77 -20.06 10.18 17.50
C PRO A 77 -20.66 10.93 16.31
N ALA A 78 -19.94 11.92 15.77
CA ALA A 78 -20.33 12.48 14.50
C ALA A 78 -20.64 11.30 13.56
N PRO A 79 -21.80 11.27 12.88
CA PRO A 79 -22.17 10.15 12.02
C PRO A 79 -20.98 9.90 11.10
N VAL A 80 -20.32 8.75 11.24
CA VAL A 80 -19.13 8.43 10.46
C VAL A 80 -19.62 8.29 9.02
N PRO A 81 -19.42 9.31 8.15
CA PRO A 81 -20.12 9.34 6.86
C PRO A 81 -19.67 8.17 5.96
N MET A 82 -18.49 7.61 6.25
CA MET A 82 -17.95 6.43 5.57
C MET A 82 -18.79 5.15 5.78
N LEU A 83 -19.54 5.04 6.87
CA LEU A 83 -20.32 3.82 7.17
C LEU A 83 -21.78 3.90 6.71
N SER A 84 -22.30 5.11 6.42
CA SER A 84 -23.64 5.32 5.87
C SER A 84 -23.65 5.47 4.34
N ALA A 85 -22.49 5.67 3.72
CA ALA A 85 -22.35 5.74 2.27
C ALA A 85 -22.62 4.38 1.61
N GLU A 86 -23.16 4.40 0.39
CA GLU A 86 -23.35 3.24 -0.46
C GLU A 86 -21.99 2.61 -0.82
N PHE A 87 -21.45 1.81 0.08
CA PHE A 87 -20.14 1.20 -0.10
C PHE A 87 -20.26 0.01 -1.04
N ASP A 88 -19.62 0.11 -2.20
CA ASP A 88 -19.45 -1.01 -3.13
C ASP A 88 -18.29 -1.90 -2.68
N ALA A 89 -18.63 -3.08 -2.19
CA ALA A 89 -17.66 -4.04 -1.68
C ALA A 89 -16.67 -4.53 -2.75
N VAL A 90 -17.02 -4.45 -4.04
CA VAL A 90 -16.13 -4.90 -5.12
C VAL A 90 -14.85 -4.07 -5.19
N VAL A 91 -14.89 -2.80 -4.75
CA VAL A 91 -13.72 -1.91 -4.64
C VAL A 91 -12.63 -2.48 -3.72
N ILE A 92 -12.98 -3.36 -2.77
CA ILE A 92 -12.01 -4.04 -1.90
C ILE A 92 -10.98 -4.84 -2.72
N LEU A 93 -11.32 -5.33 -3.92
CA LEU A 93 -10.36 -6.02 -4.77
C LEU A 93 -9.13 -5.17 -5.15
N ALA A 94 -9.27 -3.85 -5.13
CA ALA A 94 -8.20 -2.89 -5.40
C ALA A 94 -7.42 -2.43 -4.15
N SER A 95 -7.63 -3.01 -2.97
CA SER A 95 -6.94 -2.54 -1.75
C SER A 95 -5.41 -2.57 -1.81
N LEU A 96 -4.80 -3.46 -2.61
CA LEU A 96 -3.35 -3.56 -2.79
C LEU A 96 -2.86 -3.25 -4.22
N ILE A 97 -3.78 -2.89 -5.12
CA ILE A 97 -3.48 -2.61 -6.52
C ILE A 97 -3.98 -1.20 -6.82
N PRO A 98 -3.14 -0.29 -7.31
CA PRO A 98 -3.58 1.06 -7.62
C PRO A 98 -4.68 1.02 -8.70
N SER A 99 -5.86 1.56 -8.41
CA SER A 99 -7.03 1.54 -9.29
C SER A 99 -7.63 2.94 -9.39
N LEU A 100 -7.96 3.37 -10.62
CA LEU A 100 -8.61 4.66 -10.83
C LEU A 100 -10.04 4.65 -10.29
N VAL A 101 -10.75 3.54 -10.50
CA VAL A 101 -12.14 3.37 -10.05
C VAL A 101 -12.22 3.40 -8.52
N ALA A 102 -11.29 2.73 -7.84
CA ALA A 102 -11.20 2.77 -6.39
C ALA A 102 -10.81 4.17 -5.87
N ALA A 103 -9.92 4.88 -6.57
CA ALA A 103 -9.45 6.20 -6.15
C ALA A 103 -10.51 7.32 -6.30
N LEU A 104 -11.29 7.30 -7.38
CA LEU A 104 -12.35 8.28 -7.61
C LEU A 104 -13.69 7.88 -6.98
N GLY A 105 -13.91 6.59 -6.73
CA GLY A 105 -15.20 6.03 -6.35
C GLY A 105 -16.05 5.65 -7.58
N PRO A 106 -16.74 4.50 -7.56
CA PRO A 106 -17.53 4.01 -8.70
C PRO A 106 -18.60 4.99 -9.19
N ASP A 107 -19.16 5.81 -8.30
CA ASP A 107 -20.23 6.77 -8.63
C ASP A 107 -19.74 8.03 -9.34
N ASN A 108 -18.44 8.31 -9.29
CA ASN A 108 -17.82 9.48 -9.93
C ASN A 108 -17.34 9.19 -11.36
N ILE A 109 -17.67 8.02 -11.91
CA ILE A 109 -17.26 7.58 -13.24
C ILE A 109 -18.51 7.30 -14.07
N ALA A 110 -18.56 7.89 -15.27
CA ALA A 110 -19.66 7.70 -16.19
C ALA A 110 -19.74 6.22 -16.63
N LEU A 111 -20.95 5.66 -16.53
CA LEU A 111 -21.25 4.32 -17.00
C LEU A 111 -22.04 4.40 -18.31
N PRO A 112 -21.75 3.53 -19.29
CA PRO A 112 -22.56 3.43 -20.50
C PRO A 112 -23.87 2.66 -20.30
N TYR A 113 -24.12 2.13 -19.10
CA TYR A 113 -25.27 1.28 -18.76
C TYR A 113 -25.65 1.46 -17.27
N GLN A 114 -26.81 0.91 -16.87
CA GLN A 114 -27.21 0.85 -15.46
C GLN A 114 -26.57 -0.37 -14.79
N PRO A 115 -25.75 -0.18 -13.74
CA PRO A 115 -25.04 -1.28 -13.11
C PRO A 115 -26.00 -2.21 -12.38
N LEU A 116 -25.74 -3.52 -12.47
CA LEU A 116 -26.44 -4.50 -11.65
C LEU A 116 -25.97 -4.36 -10.20
N VAL A 117 -26.87 -3.99 -9.30
CA VAL A 117 -26.58 -3.86 -7.86
C VAL A 117 -27.10 -5.09 -7.12
N LEU A 118 -26.17 -5.86 -6.55
CA LEU A 118 -26.47 -7.00 -5.68
C LEU A 118 -26.51 -6.52 -4.24
N GLN A 119 -27.59 -6.86 -3.52
CA GLN A 119 -27.80 -6.52 -2.12
C GLN A 119 -27.92 -7.80 -1.29
N PRO A 120 -26.79 -8.42 -0.91
CA PRO A 120 -26.79 -9.60 -0.05
C PRO A 120 -27.36 -9.31 1.34
N MET A 121 -27.92 -10.35 1.97
CA MET A 121 -28.30 -10.31 3.39
C MET A 121 -27.06 -10.11 4.28
N LEU A 122 -27.23 -9.55 5.49
CA LEU A 122 -26.12 -9.19 6.39
C LEU A 122 -25.04 -10.28 6.55
N ALA A 123 -25.42 -11.53 6.80
CA ALA A 123 -24.48 -12.64 6.97
C ALA A 123 -23.68 -12.92 5.67
N ALA A 124 -24.34 -12.84 4.51
CA ALA A 124 -23.69 -12.98 3.22
C ALA A 124 -22.77 -11.80 2.91
N SER A 125 -23.13 -10.57 3.31
CA SER A 125 -22.30 -9.38 3.15
C SER A 125 -20.95 -9.52 3.86
N ILE A 126 -20.94 -10.03 5.09
CA ILE A 126 -19.69 -10.27 5.84
C ILE A 126 -18.82 -11.30 5.11
N GLY A 127 -19.43 -12.41 4.66
CA GLY A 127 -18.72 -13.45 3.90
C GLY A 127 -18.14 -12.92 2.59
N VAL A 128 -18.89 -12.10 1.86
CA VAL A 128 -18.45 -11.48 0.60
C VAL A 128 -17.31 -10.49 0.85
N VAL A 129 -17.42 -9.59 1.82
CA VAL A 129 -16.36 -8.64 2.18
C VAL A 129 -15.07 -9.39 2.54
N PHE A 130 -15.19 -10.44 3.36
CA PHE A 130 -14.03 -11.25 3.74
C PHE A 130 -13.42 -11.98 2.55
N ALA A 131 -14.24 -12.57 1.68
CA ALA A 131 -13.78 -13.25 0.46
C ALA A 131 -13.08 -12.28 -0.50
N LEU A 132 -13.66 -11.10 -0.73
CA LEU A 132 -13.07 -10.06 -1.57
C LEU A 132 -11.77 -9.51 -0.97
N PHE A 133 -11.70 -9.36 0.36
CA PHE A 133 -10.47 -8.98 1.05
C PHE A 133 -9.36 -10.01 0.84
N LEU A 134 -9.63 -11.30 1.03
CA LEU A 134 -8.65 -12.36 0.76
C LEU A 134 -8.25 -12.40 -0.72
N ALA A 135 -9.21 -12.24 -1.63
CA ALA A 135 -8.95 -12.17 -3.07
C ALA A 135 -8.07 -10.96 -3.43
N SER A 136 -8.31 -9.79 -2.81
CA SER A 136 -7.51 -8.58 -3.02
C SER A 136 -6.04 -8.79 -2.64
N ILE A 137 -5.78 -9.51 -1.54
CA ILE A 137 -4.41 -9.77 -1.09
C ILE A 137 -3.71 -10.74 -2.04
N GLY A 138 -4.40 -11.80 -2.47
CA GLY A 138 -3.86 -12.74 -3.44
C GLY A 138 -3.57 -12.08 -4.79
N LEU A 139 -4.51 -11.30 -5.31
CA LEU A 139 -4.35 -10.55 -6.56
C LEU A 139 -3.23 -9.51 -6.44
N GLY A 140 -3.23 -8.70 -5.38
CA GLY A 140 -2.20 -7.71 -5.11
C GLY A 140 -0.82 -8.35 -5.05
N MET A 141 -0.63 -9.37 -4.20
CA MET A 141 0.67 -10.03 -4.09
C MET A 141 1.08 -10.73 -5.39
N SER A 142 0.14 -11.20 -6.21
CA SER A 142 0.47 -11.71 -7.55
C SER A 142 1.02 -10.61 -8.47
N TYR A 143 0.38 -9.43 -8.50
CA TYR A 143 0.83 -8.25 -9.23
C TYR A 143 2.23 -7.82 -8.81
N TRP A 144 2.40 -7.55 -7.51
CA TRP A 144 3.66 -7.11 -6.94
C TRP A 144 4.78 -8.14 -7.21
N THR A 145 4.48 -9.43 -7.09
CA THR A 145 5.44 -10.51 -7.40
C THR A 145 5.88 -10.47 -8.86
N ILE A 146 4.96 -10.33 -9.81
CA ILE A 146 5.32 -10.23 -11.24
C ILE A 146 6.28 -9.06 -11.49
N LEU A 147 5.99 -7.88 -10.93
CA LEU A 147 6.84 -6.70 -11.07
C LEU A 147 8.21 -6.89 -10.42
N ALA A 148 8.28 -7.52 -9.24
CA ALA A 148 9.54 -7.81 -8.57
C ALA A 148 10.42 -8.77 -9.38
N TYR A 149 9.85 -9.78 -10.05
CA TYR A 149 10.61 -10.67 -10.96
C TYR A 149 11.22 -9.89 -12.12
N VAL A 150 10.48 -8.93 -12.68
CA VAL A 150 10.97 -8.03 -13.73
C VAL A 150 12.15 -7.20 -13.22
N VAL A 151 12.03 -6.60 -12.04
CA VAL A 151 13.08 -5.78 -11.42
C VAL A 151 14.32 -6.60 -11.03
N ARG A 152 14.16 -7.86 -10.63
CA ARG A 152 15.27 -8.78 -10.37
C ARG A 152 15.96 -9.31 -11.63
N GLY A 153 15.31 -9.20 -12.79
CA GLY A 153 15.79 -9.80 -14.03
C GLY A 153 15.67 -11.33 -14.05
N GLU A 154 14.79 -11.90 -13.22
CA GLU A 154 14.57 -13.34 -13.13
C GLU A 154 13.64 -13.85 -14.25
N ARG A 155 13.87 -15.08 -14.72
CA ARG A 155 12.96 -15.72 -15.68
C ARG A 155 11.69 -16.19 -14.98
N LEU A 156 10.53 -15.89 -15.56
CA LEU A 156 9.21 -16.28 -15.05
C LEU A 156 8.98 -17.79 -15.21
N ARG A 157 9.33 -18.59 -14.20
CA ARG A 157 8.91 -20.00 -14.11
C ARG A 157 7.56 -20.08 -13.40
N ARG A 158 6.52 -20.56 -14.09
CA ARG A 158 5.13 -20.60 -13.57
C ARG A 158 5.02 -21.22 -12.17
N ALA A 159 5.67 -22.37 -11.94
CA ALA A 159 5.65 -23.04 -10.64
C ALA A 159 6.31 -22.21 -9.51
N GLN A 160 7.41 -21.51 -9.83
CA GLN A 160 8.11 -20.66 -8.89
C GLN A 160 7.34 -19.36 -8.60
N LEU A 161 6.69 -18.80 -9.62
CA LEU A 161 5.79 -17.65 -9.48
C LEU A 161 4.66 -18.00 -8.52
N PHE A 162 3.92 -19.09 -8.78
CA PHE A 162 2.80 -19.49 -7.92
C PHE A 162 3.22 -19.71 -6.47
N ARG A 163 4.34 -20.41 -6.24
CA ARG A 163 4.86 -20.64 -4.88
C ARG A 163 5.32 -19.35 -4.20
N SER A 164 5.93 -18.43 -4.96
CA SER A 164 6.34 -17.12 -4.45
C SER A 164 5.14 -16.26 -4.11
N THR A 165 4.14 -16.20 -4.99
CA THR A 165 2.88 -15.48 -4.78
C THR A 165 2.15 -16.00 -3.56
N LEU A 166 2.00 -17.32 -3.40
CA LEU A 166 1.34 -17.91 -2.23
C LEU A 166 2.08 -17.55 -0.94
N ARG A 167 3.42 -17.68 -0.93
CA ARG A 167 4.23 -17.30 0.23
C ARG A 167 4.07 -15.81 0.55
N ASN A 168 4.17 -14.94 -0.46
CA ASN A 168 4.05 -13.49 -0.27
C ASN A 168 2.64 -13.10 0.21
N THR A 169 1.61 -13.79 -0.28
CA THR A 169 0.21 -13.66 0.19
C THR A 169 0.09 -14.01 1.67
N LEU A 170 0.64 -15.14 2.10
CA LEU A 170 0.62 -15.56 3.50
C LEU A 170 1.40 -14.59 4.41
N VAL A 171 2.55 -14.10 3.94
CA VAL A 171 3.34 -13.10 4.68
C VAL A 171 2.59 -11.77 4.78
N MET A 172 1.95 -11.32 3.71
CA MET A 172 1.12 -10.11 3.72
C MET A 172 -0.10 -10.27 4.63
N LEU A 173 -0.76 -11.43 4.62
CA LEU A 173 -1.83 -11.75 5.57
C LEU A 173 -1.35 -11.69 7.02
N ALA A 174 -0.18 -12.27 7.31
CA ALA A 174 0.41 -12.22 8.64
C ALA A 174 0.76 -10.78 9.06
N TYR A 175 1.25 -9.96 8.12
CA TYR A 175 1.51 -8.54 8.34
C TYR A 175 0.22 -7.77 8.64
N LEU A 176 -0.80 -7.90 7.81
CA LEU A 176 -2.09 -7.24 8.01
C LEU A 176 -2.80 -7.72 9.29
N GLY A 177 -2.68 -9.01 9.62
CA GLY A 177 -3.15 -9.55 10.89
C GLY A 177 -2.45 -8.95 12.10
N LEU A 178 -1.12 -8.78 12.03
CA LEU A 178 -0.35 -8.08 13.06
C LEU A 178 -0.79 -6.62 13.19
N LEU A 179 -1.04 -5.93 12.07
CA LEU A 179 -1.55 -4.56 12.09
C LEU A 179 -2.95 -4.45 12.70
N ALA A 180 -3.84 -5.38 12.36
CA ALA A 180 -5.18 -5.43 12.93
C ALA A 180 -5.11 -5.64 14.45
N LEU A 181 -4.26 -6.57 14.93
CA LEU A 181 -4.04 -6.78 16.36
C LEU A 181 -3.45 -5.53 17.04
N ALA A 182 -2.48 -4.87 16.42
CA ALA A 182 -1.90 -3.64 16.94
C ALA A 182 -2.93 -2.50 17.01
N ALA A 183 -3.78 -2.36 15.98
CA ALA A 183 -4.85 -1.37 15.95
C ALA A 183 -5.91 -1.62 17.02
N VAL A 184 -6.31 -2.88 17.25
CA VAL A 184 -7.22 -3.27 18.34
C VAL A 184 -6.59 -2.94 19.70
N GLY A 185 -5.33 -3.31 19.91
CA GLY A 185 -4.60 -3.00 21.14
C GLY A 185 -4.48 -1.50 21.40
N LEU A 186 -4.17 -0.71 20.37
CA LEU A 186 -4.09 0.75 20.45
C LEU A 186 -5.46 1.37 20.73
N SER A 187 -6.52 0.87 20.10
CA SER A 187 -7.90 1.34 20.32
C SER A 187 -8.37 1.05 21.75
N PHE A 188 -8.00 -0.12 22.30
CA PHE A 188 -8.29 -0.46 23.68
C PHE A 188 -7.57 0.47 24.67
N LEU A 189 -6.26 0.71 24.44
CA LEU A 189 -5.48 1.65 25.25
C LEU A 189 -6.04 3.08 25.17
N ALA A 190 -6.44 3.51 23.98
CA ALA A 190 -7.09 4.79 23.74
C ALA A 190 -8.40 4.93 24.51
N GLY A 191 -9.29 3.94 24.38
CA GLY A 191 -10.58 3.93 25.07
C GLY A 191 -10.42 3.98 26.59
N PHE A 192 -9.48 3.20 27.14
CA PHE A 192 -9.18 3.24 28.57
C PHE A 192 -8.65 4.59 29.04
N THR A 193 -7.75 5.21 28.24
CA THR A 193 -7.18 6.53 28.55
C THR A 193 -8.24 7.63 28.53
N VAL A 194 -9.10 7.64 27.51
CA VAL A 194 -10.20 8.61 27.40
C VAL A 194 -11.21 8.40 28.53
N PHE A 195 -11.58 7.16 28.84
CA PHE A 195 -12.50 6.86 29.94
C PHE A 195 -11.99 7.39 31.29
N GLY A 196 -10.72 7.13 31.62
CA GLY A 196 -10.10 7.66 32.84
C GLY A 196 -10.07 9.19 32.88
N ALA A 197 -9.77 9.84 31.75
CA ALA A 197 -9.76 11.30 31.63
C ALA A 197 -11.16 11.90 31.81
N THR A 198 -12.21 11.27 31.28
CA THR A 198 -13.60 11.70 31.45
C THR A 198 -14.02 11.67 32.92
N LEU A 199 -13.63 10.64 33.68
CA LEU A 199 -13.93 10.56 35.12
C LEU A 199 -13.28 11.70 35.93
N LEU A 200 -12.19 12.27 35.44
CA LEU A 200 -11.47 13.39 36.05
C LEU A 200 -11.91 14.76 35.52
N GLY A 201 -12.89 14.83 34.61
CA GLY A 201 -13.33 16.08 33.98
C GLY A 201 -12.36 16.64 32.93
N LEU A 202 -11.41 15.83 32.44
CA LEU A 202 -10.39 16.22 31.45
C LEU A 202 -10.60 15.58 30.07
N GLY A 203 -11.77 14.96 29.83
CA GLY A 203 -12.04 14.16 28.64
C GLY A 203 -11.74 14.86 27.32
N ASP A 204 -12.23 16.09 27.15
CA ASP A 204 -12.09 16.84 25.90
C ASP A 204 -10.63 17.18 25.56
N ILE A 205 -9.87 17.63 26.56
CA ILE A 205 -8.44 17.98 26.39
C ILE A 205 -7.65 16.73 26.01
N VAL A 206 -7.89 15.61 26.70
CA VAL A 206 -7.21 14.35 26.42
C VAL A 206 -7.60 13.80 25.04
N LEU A 207 -8.86 13.92 24.65
CA LEU A 207 -9.33 13.49 23.32
C LEU A 207 -8.63 14.27 22.19
N VAL A 208 -8.48 15.59 22.33
CA VAL A 208 -7.76 16.42 21.35
C VAL A 208 -6.29 16.03 21.26
N LEU A 209 -5.59 15.91 22.39
CA LEU A 209 -4.19 15.49 22.43
C LEU A 209 -4.00 14.09 21.83
N PHE A 210 -4.91 13.17 22.15
CA PHE A 210 -4.90 11.81 21.62
C PHE A 210 -5.12 11.79 20.10
N THR A 211 -6.02 12.63 19.59
CA THR A 211 -6.29 12.76 18.14
C THR A 211 -5.05 13.26 17.40
N ILE A 212 -4.38 14.30 17.91
CA ILE A 212 -3.13 14.82 17.34
C ILE A 212 -2.03 13.75 17.39
N ALA A 213 -1.85 13.08 18.53
CA ALA A 213 -0.85 12.03 18.70
C ALA A 213 -1.10 10.86 17.73
N THR A 214 -2.36 10.46 17.56
CA THR A 214 -2.75 9.40 16.62
C THR A 214 -2.52 9.82 15.17
N ALA A 215 -2.82 11.06 14.81
CA ALA A 215 -2.54 11.58 13.47
C ALA A 215 -1.03 11.60 13.15
N VAL A 216 -0.21 12.07 14.08
CA VAL A 216 1.26 12.05 13.94
C VAL A 216 1.77 10.61 13.84
N LEU A 217 1.29 9.71 14.70
CA LEU A 217 1.66 8.31 14.68
C LEU A 217 1.25 7.64 13.36
N ALA A 218 0.07 7.94 12.82
CA ALA A 218 -0.39 7.43 11.53
C ALA A 218 0.51 7.89 10.38
N ILE A 219 0.95 9.15 10.37
CA ILE A 219 1.90 9.67 9.37
C ILE A 219 3.26 8.95 9.48
N LEU A 220 3.79 8.84 10.70
CA LEU A 220 5.06 8.15 10.93
C LEU A 220 4.98 6.67 10.57
N PHE A 221 3.86 6.03 10.90
CA PHE A 221 3.58 4.66 10.55
C PHE A 221 3.53 4.48 9.04
N TYR A 222 2.77 5.32 8.33
CA TYR A 222 2.70 5.32 6.86
C TYR A 222 4.08 5.44 6.21
N ILE A 223 4.90 6.42 6.64
CA ILE A 223 6.27 6.59 6.14
C ILE A 223 7.12 5.36 6.46
N GLY A 224 6.98 4.81 7.67
CA GLY A 224 7.73 3.65 8.12
C GLY A 224 7.36 2.35 7.41
N THR A 225 6.12 2.22 6.94
CA THR A 225 5.62 1.01 6.28
C THR A 225 5.56 1.10 4.75
N PHE A 226 5.89 2.26 4.18
CA PHE A 226 5.80 2.51 2.73
C PHE A 226 6.53 1.48 1.85
N PHE A 227 7.63 0.87 2.32
CA PHE A 227 8.39 -0.13 1.57
C PHE A 227 8.18 -1.57 2.10
N VAL A 228 7.13 -1.82 2.89
CA VAL A 228 6.87 -3.16 3.42
C VAL A 228 6.48 -4.13 2.30
N GLU A 229 5.64 -3.69 1.36
CA GLU A 229 5.27 -4.46 0.17
C GLU A 229 6.53 -4.81 -0.65
N ASP A 230 7.38 -3.81 -0.90
CA ASP A 230 8.65 -3.99 -1.62
C ASP A 230 9.56 -5.00 -0.90
N ALA A 231 9.64 -4.94 0.43
CA ALA A 231 10.47 -5.83 1.23
C ALA A 231 9.96 -7.28 1.25
N ILE A 232 8.65 -7.47 1.37
CA ILE A 232 8.03 -8.82 1.33
C ILE A 232 8.34 -9.46 -0.01
N VAL A 233 8.12 -8.72 -1.10
CA VAL A 233 8.18 -9.30 -2.43
C VAL A 233 9.60 -9.39 -2.96
N LEU A 234 10.44 -8.36 -2.78
CA LEU A 234 11.80 -8.29 -3.31
C LEU A 234 12.86 -8.93 -2.40
N SER A 235 12.69 -8.92 -1.08
CA SER A 235 13.63 -9.57 -0.15
C SER A 235 13.14 -10.93 0.35
N GLY A 236 11.86 -11.29 0.09
CA GLY A 236 11.28 -12.50 0.67
C GLY A 236 11.24 -12.45 2.20
N ALA A 237 11.20 -11.25 2.77
CA ALA A 237 11.28 -11.03 4.20
C ALA A 237 9.95 -11.44 4.87
N GLY A 238 10.03 -12.05 6.05
CA GLY A 238 8.84 -12.24 6.90
C GLY A 238 8.29 -10.90 7.41
N PRO A 239 7.08 -10.88 8.02
CA PRO A 239 6.34 -9.63 8.30
C PRO A 239 7.14 -8.64 9.16
N PHE A 240 7.74 -9.11 10.26
CA PHE A 240 8.57 -8.27 11.13
C PHE A 240 9.84 -7.77 10.45
N ARG A 241 10.53 -8.64 9.69
CA ARG A 241 11.76 -8.27 8.97
C ARG A 241 11.47 -7.27 7.86
N ALA A 242 10.31 -7.37 7.20
CA ALA A 242 9.88 -6.42 6.18
C ALA A 242 9.73 -5.01 6.76
N VAL A 243 9.09 -4.88 7.94
CA VAL A 243 8.99 -3.59 8.66
C VAL A 243 10.37 -3.06 9.06
N ILE A 244 11.24 -3.92 9.61
CA ILE A 244 12.60 -3.52 9.99
C ILE A 244 13.39 -3.02 8.77
N TYR A 245 13.28 -3.69 7.62
CA TYR A 245 13.93 -3.27 6.39
C TYR A 245 13.38 -1.95 5.85
N SER A 246 12.06 -1.77 5.86
CA SER A 246 11.42 -0.51 5.47
C SER A 246 11.90 0.64 6.36
N LEU A 247 11.86 0.46 7.69
CA LEU A 247 12.37 1.46 8.64
C LEU A 247 13.88 1.71 8.49
N GLY A 248 14.66 0.67 8.20
CA GLY A 248 16.09 0.79 7.94
C GLY A 248 16.39 1.69 6.75
N ILE A 249 15.64 1.55 5.66
CA ILE A 249 15.78 2.40 4.47
C ILE A 249 15.38 3.84 4.80
N CYS A 250 14.26 4.05 5.49
CA CYS A 250 13.82 5.39 5.91
C CYS A 250 14.83 6.08 6.82
N ARG A 251 15.57 5.35 7.66
CA ARG A 251 16.61 5.91 8.55
C ARG A 251 17.90 6.25 7.81
N ILE A 252 18.41 5.33 6.99
CA ILE A 252 19.72 5.51 6.31
C ILE A 252 19.60 6.55 5.18
N ALA A 253 18.50 6.50 4.43
CA ALA A 253 18.28 7.32 3.25
C ALA A 253 17.05 8.22 3.44
N PHE A 254 16.95 8.91 4.58
CA PHE A 254 15.78 9.71 4.96
C PHE A 254 15.37 10.72 3.88
N TRP A 255 16.28 11.61 3.47
CA TRP A 255 15.95 12.66 2.50
C TRP A 255 15.55 12.13 1.11
N PRO A 256 16.30 11.20 0.48
CA PRO A 256 15.84 10.57 -0.75
C PRO A 256 14.49 9.86 -0.61
N THR A 257 14.27 9.18 0.52
CA THR A 257 13.03 8.45 0.80
C THR A 257 11.85 9.41 0.90
N MET A 258 11.98 10.50 1.67
CA MET A 258 10.93 11.51 1.79
C MET A 258 10.60 12.16 0.45
N ARG A 259 11.61 12.45 -0.39
CA ARG A 259 11.38 13.00 -1.74
C ARG A 259 10.68 12.00 -2.66
N PHE A 260 11.04 10.72 -2.60
CA PHE A 260 10.39 9.66 -3.36
C PHE A 260 8.93 9.50 -2.94
N ILE A 261 8.66 9.37 -1.63
CA ILE A 261 7.31 9.25 -1.08
C ILE A 261 6.47 10.48 -1.45
N ALA A 262 7.01 11.69 -1.29
CA ALA A 262 6.30 12.92 -1.65
C ALA A 262 5.98 12.98 -3.15
N ALA A 263 6.94 12.68 -4.02
CA ALA A 263 6.70 12.63 -5.47
C ALA A 263 5.64 11.58 -5.84
N SER A 264 5.74 10.38 -5.25
CA SER A 264 4.77 9.31 -5.46
C SER A 264 3.37 9.70 -4.99
N LEU A 265 3.24 10.32 -3.81
CA LEU A 265 1.98 10.81 -3.27
C LEU A 265 1.35 11.89 -4.16
N VAL A 266 2.15 12.87 -4.61
CA VAL A 266 1.66 13.93 -5.51
C VAL A 266 1.09 13.33 -6.79
N VAL A 267 1.75 12.33 -7.38
CA VAL A 267 1.26 11.68 -8.59
C VAL A 267 0.06 10.79 -8.30
N GLN A 268 0.09 9.96 -7.25
CA GLN A 268 -1.00 9.04 -6.92
C GLN A 268 -2.29 9.77 -6.51
N LEU A 269 -2.20 10.92 -5.85
CA LEU A 269 -3.36 11.73 -5.47
C LEU A 269 -3.78 12.69 -6.60
N GLY A 270 -2.81 13.27 -7.32
CA GLY A 270 -3.06 14.27 -8.34
C GLY A 270 -3.57 13.69 -9.66
N LEU A 271 -3.08 12.50 -10.07
CA LEU A 271 -3.42 11.91 -11.36
C LEU A 271 -4.91 11.51 -11.46
N PRO A 272 -5.53 10.83 -10.46
CA PRO A 272 -6.96 10.55 -10.51
C PRO A 272 -7.79 11.81 -10.68
N LEU A 273 -7.44 12.89 -9.96
CA LEU A 273 -8.13 14.18 -10.05
C LEU A 273 -7.98 14.81 -11.44
N ALA A 274 -6.78 14.77 -12.03
CA ALA A 274 -6.54 15.26 -13.39
C ALA A 274 -7.33 14.47 -14.45
N LEU A 275 -7.46 13.15 -14.26
CA LEU A 275 -8.18 12.28 -15.18
C LEU A 275 -9.71 12.36 -15.03
N ARG A 276 -10.22 13.02 -13.99
CA ARG A 276 -11.67 13.18 -13.76
C ARG A 276 -12.41 13.82 -14.94
N VAL A 277 -11.75 14.69 -15.71
CA VAL A 277 -12.32 15.29 -16.92
C VAL A 277 -12.71 14.24 -17.97
N PHE A 278 -11.95 13.15 -18.06
CA PHE A 278 -12.23 12.05 -18.99
C PHE A 278 -13.25 11.06 -18.41
N THR A 279 -13.31 10.91 -17.09
CA THR A 279 -14.26 9.98 -16.46
C THR A 279 -15.70 10.45 -16.48
N GLN A 280 -15.95 11.73 -16.81
CA GLN A 280 -17.30 12.28 -16.98
C GLN A 280 -17.98 11.85 -18.29
N ASN A 281 -17.22 11.34 -19.26
CA ASN A 281 -17.75 10.82 -20.52
C ASN A 281 -17.41 9.33 -20.65
N ALA A 282 -18.42 8.46 -20.70
CA ALA A 282 -18.25 7.01 -20.75
C ALA A 282 -17.33 6.54 -21.90
N ALA A 283 -17.33 7.23 -23.05
CA ALA A 283 -16.46 6.91 -24.17
C ALA A 283 -14.98 7.24 -23.92
N ALA A 284 -14.68 8.18 -23.02
CA ALA A 284 -13.33 8.59 -22.66
C ALA A 284 -12.77 7.86 -21.43
N VAL A 285 -13.61 7.11 -20.68
CA VAL A 285 -13.17 6.32 -19.51
C VAL A 285 -12.04 5.35 -19.85
N PRO A 286 -12.06 4.56 -20.94
CA PRO A 286 -10.97 3.64 -21.24
C PRO A 286 -9.60 4.32 -21.35
N PHE A 287 -9.55 5.53 -21.91
CA PHE A 287 -8.33 6.32 -21.99
C PHE A 287 -7.82 6.71 -20.59
N ALA A 288 -8.73 7.11 -19.69
CA ALA A 288 -8.39 7.42 -18.31
C ALA A 288 -7.83 6.19 -17.56
N LEU A 289 -8.48 5.02 -17.70
CA LEU A 289 -8.03 3.77 -17.08
C LEU A 289 -6.63 3.36 -17.56
N VAL A 290 -6.39 3.40 -18.87
CA VAL A 290 -5.08 3.06 -19.45
C VAL A 290 -4.01 4.06 -19.00
N SER A 291 -4.31 5.35 -18.97
CA SER A 291 -3.37 6.38 -18.53
C SER A 291 -3.00 6.23 -17.06
N HIS A 292 -4.00 6.03 -16.19
CA HIS A 292 -3.79 5.82 -14.76
C HIS A 292 -2.97 4.55 -14.49
N SER A 293 -3.36 3.42 -15.07
CA SER A 293 -2.67 2.14 -14.90
C SER A 293 -1.21 2.21 -15.34
N TYR A 294 -0.91 2.86 -16.46
CA TYR A 294 0.45 3.05 -16.95
C TYR A 294 1.32 3.82 -15.93
N VAL A 295 0.85 4.97 -15.45
CA VAL A 295 1.60 5.78 -14.48
C VAL A 295 1.74 5.06 -13.14
N ALA A 296 0.66 4.42 -12.67
CA ALA A 296 0.65 3.68 -11.41
C ALA A 296 1.62 2.48 -11.44
N THR A 297 1.62 1.68 -12.51
CA THR A 297 2.60 0.60 -12.68
C THR A 297 4.03 1.12 -12.75
N GLY A 298 4.26 2.27 -13.42
CA GLY A 298 5.57 2.91 -13.45
C GLY A 298 6.07 3.30 -12.06
N LEU A 299 5.20 3.87 -11.22
CA LEU A 299 5.53 4.22 -9.83
C LEU A 299 5.81 3.00 -8.94
N VAL A 300 5.05 1.91 -9.10
CA VAL A 300 5.30 0.66 -8.37
C VAL A 300 6.64 0.04 -8.80
N LEU A 301 6.97 0.07 -10.09
CA LEU A 301 8.31 -0.34 -10.54
C LEU A 301 9.42 0.56 -9.97
N ALA A 302 9.15 1.86 -9.85
CA ALA A 302 10.08 2.81 -9.27
C ALA A 302 10.29 2.54 -7.76
N SER A 303 9.24 2.19 -7.00
CA SER A 303 9.38 1.86 -5.57
C SER A 303 10.23 0.61 -5.38
N LEU A 304 9.97 -0.43 -6.18
CA LEU A 304 10.74 -1.68 -6.16
C LEU A 304 12.22 -1.44 -6.50
N LEU A 305 12.52 -0.61 -7.50
CA LEU A 305 13.89 -0.23 -7.85
C LEU A 305 14.56 0.61 -6.73
N PHE A 306 13.84 1.60 -6.19
CA PHE A 306 14.32 2.44 -5.11
C PHE A 306 14.71 1.61 -3.89
N TYR A 307 13.84 0.66 -3.51
CA TYR A 307 14.06 -0.31 -2.44
C TYR A 307 15.27 -1.20 -2.72
N ARG A 308 15.35 -1.79 -3.92
CA ARG A 308 16.43 -2.70 -4.33
C ARG A 308 17.82 -2.10 -4.15
N GLU A 309 17.99 -0.83 -4.50
CA GLU A 309 19.29 -0.17 -4.41
C GLU A 309 19.69 0.11 -2.96
N ARG A 310 18.72 0.43 -2.10
CA ARG A 310 18.97 0.92 -0.73
C ARG A 310 19.02 -0.19 0.31
N ILE A 311 18.34 -1.32 0.07
CA ILE A 311 18.38 -2.45 0.99
C ILE A 311 19.79 -3.01 1.20
N VAL A 312 20.67 -2.92 0.18
CA VAL A 312 22.07 -3.34 0.28
C VAL A 312 22.82 -2.55 1.37
N LEU A 313 22.52 -1.25 1.51
CA LEU A 313 23.12 -0.40 2.54
C LEU A 313 22.68 -0.82 3.94
N VAL A 314 21.39 -1.12 4.11
CA VAL A 314 20.82 -1.62 5.38
C VAL A 314 21.47 -2.93 5.79
N LEU A 315 21.60 -3.89 4.86
CA LEU A 315 22.20 -5.19 5.15
C LEU A 315 23.69 -5.08 5.51
N ARG A 316 24.43 -4.18 4.86
CA ARG A 316 25.85 -3.92 5.18
C ARG A 316 26.02 -3.33 6.58
N GLN A 317 25.18 -2.37 6.98
CA GLN A 317 25.23 -1.82 8.33
C GLN A 317 24.94 -2.89 9.39
N GLY A 318 23.94 -3.75 9.17
CA GLY A 318 23.65 -4.87 10.07
C GLY A 318 24.80 -5.86 10.20
N ALA A 319 25.50 -6.15 9.09
CA ALA A 319 26.66 -7.04 9.10
C ALA A 319 27.87 -6.45 9.85
N ASN A 320 28.12 -5.14 9.68
CA ASN A 320 29.22 -4.45 10.36
C ASN A 320 28.99 -4.39 11.88
N ALA A 321 27.77 -4.04 12.31
CA ALA A 321 27.42 -4.02 13.73
C ALA A 321 27.65 -5.38 14.40
N LYS A 322 27.28 -6.48 13.73
CA LYS A 322 27.50 -7.83 14.23
C LYS A 322 28.99 -8.19 14.37
N ARG A 323 29.83 -7.77 13.41
CA ARG A 323 31.29 -7.99 13.47
C ARG A 323 31.94 -7.22 14.60
N GLU A 324 31.49 -5.99 14.86
CA GLU A 324 31.99 -5.19 15.99
C GLU A 324 31.62 -5.84 17.33
N GLU A 325 30.40 -6.36 17.47
CA GLU A 325 29.99 -7.12 18.66
C GLU A 325 30.82 -8.40 18.85
N GLU A 326 31.11 -9.14 17.78
CA GLU A 326 31.97 -10.33 17.82
C GLU A 326 33.42 -9.98 18.17
N SER A 327 33.95 -8.84 17.73
CA SER A 327 35.31 -8.39 18.07
C SER A 327 35.48 -7.90 19.52
N ARG A 328 34.37 -7.59 20.20
CA ARG A 328 34.37 -7.13 21.60
C ARG A 328 34.18 -8.27 22.61
N ARG A 329 33.87 -9.47 22.14
CA ARG A 329 33.72 -10.68 22.97
C ARG A 329 35.02 -11.48 22.95
#